data_AF-A0A248YQX3-F1
#
_entry.id   AF-A0A248YQX3-F1
#
_cell.length_a   1.000
_cell.length_b   1.000
_cell.length_c   1.000
_cell.angle_alpha   90.00
_cell.angle_beta   90.00
_cell.angle_gamma   90.00
#
_symmetry.space_group_name_H-M   'P 1'
#
loop_
_entity.id
_entity.type
_entity.pdbx_description
1 polymer ?
#
loop_
_entity_poly.entity_id
_entity_poly.type
_entity_poly.pdbx_seq_one_letter_code
_entity_poly.pdbx_strand_id
1 'polypeptide(L)'
;MTCLAVASGAGLAVGLAAPAPPTDQDSTRPLTAAEGRRLAAMWTTNLRDGAVTVRATLDRSGTLTRVGGWVDWRRQIAYLAIDGAGAGTDRGLLQALPGVVASRPSVGGTAGGTGLPPAVPPADGWRIRRAESATRDLDALLTLLFGLAADRDGAQALTRAPARWLNPDQIGGLPVDVLIGPALPAVPTPPGTTGTGGTVAAGETDDAGQSGAGTAPGDGTAPGDGTAPGDGTALGDGPAPGDGTAAGRTGSASATGARDPGDPKALGGVIRYWLDRDARLHRFEATLPGAVPVRADLDRPADPKKIKINAIDALGGDPVRPRAVTDAEADRLARMPRVDRSRGGARVTLTLPGGSNTELRGSGWIDWRRATAYLSLTEAAGRVPPALIRADATGVARREDPAGSTATGSTASGGTGRSTGRGASRATDPPGWQAPPLPSPRDGWSTASWLERADDGGELDLELLLSEALAAGRRTGWEVPTVRAAAVWLRSETLRGRQLTVFEVPKPAEAGAPPGGARLRYWIDSNGGLRRLELRTRTGAFAQLDVAPGPVPWLPAVP
;
A
#
# COMPACT_ATOMS: atom_id res chain seq x y z
N MET A 1 59.03 -30.94 58.48
CA MET A 1 57.60 -31.02 58.83
C MET A 1 56.94 -31.84 57.71
N THR A 2 56.73 -33.15 57.86
CA THR A 2 55.60 -33.83 58.56
C THR A 2 54.23 -33.48 57.95
N CYS A 3 53.38 -34.40 57.52
CA CYS A 3 53.43 -35.88 57.50
C CYS A 3 52.31 -36.46 56.61
N LEU A 4 52.52 -37.67 56.04
CA LEU A 4 51.51 -38.74 55.69
C LEU A 4 50.29 -38.38 54.79
N ALA A 5 49.61 -39.30 54.09
CA ALA A 5 49.86 -40.71 53.75
C ALA A 5 49.04 -41.16 52.51
N VAL A 6 49.47 -42.29 51.96
CA VAL A 6 48.89 -43.11 50.87
C VAL A 6 47.45 -43.58 51.13
N ALA A 7 46.62 -43.68 50.07
CA ALA A 7 45.67 -44.79 49.87
C ALA A 7 45.21 -44.90 48.39
N SER A 8 45.40 -46.07 47.78
CA SER A 8 44.86 -46.43 46.45
C SER A 8 43.43 -46.97 46.56
N GLY A 9 42.64 -46.86 45.49
CA GLY A 9 41.29 -47.44 45.44
C GLY A 9 40.77 -47.64 44.02
N ALA A 10 41.16 -48.73 43.36
CA ALA A 10 40.55 -49.17 42.10
C ALA A 10 39.21 -49.85 42.41
N GLY A 11 38.09 -49.14 42.17
CA GLY A 11 36.73 -49.65 42.36
C GLY A 11 36.04 -49.94 41.04
N LEU A 12 36.05 -51.20 40.61
CA LEU A 12 35.30 -51.67 39.45
C LEU A 12 33.81 -51.81 39.81
N ALA A 13 33.07 -50.70 39.72
CA ALA A 13 31.64 -50.70 39.99
C ALA A 13 30.85 -51.15 38.75
N VAL A 14 30.44 -52.41 38.73
CA VAL A 14 29.36 -52.90 37.84
C VAL A 14 28.05 -52.30 38.34
N GLY A 15 27.76 -51.07 37.90
CA GLY A 15 26.50 -50.38 38.15
C GLY A 15 25.48 -50.75 37.08
N LEU A 16 24.35 -51.30 37.50
CA LEU A 16 23.22 -51.62 36.63
C LEU A 16 22.87 -50.42 35.73
N ALA A 17 22.77 -50.67 34.43
CA ALA A 17 22.12 -49.75 33.51
C ALA A 17 20.64 -49.67 33.88
N ALA A 18 20.29 -48.70 34.74
CA ALA A 18 18.93 -48.19 34.76
C ALA A 18 18.62 -47.73 33.32
N PRO A 19 17.48 -48.11 32.73
CA PRO A 19 17.07 -47.51 31.48
C PRO A 19 17.01 -46.01 31.71
N ALA A 20 17.74 -45.26 30.88
CA ALA A 20 17.48 -43.82 30.78
C ALA A 20 15.97 -43.69 30.54
N PRO A 21 15.25 -42.79 31.26
CA PRO A 21 13.86 -42.54 30.93
C PRO A 21 13.84 -42.18 29.43
N PRO A 22 12.94 -42.78 28.62
CA PRO A 22 12.86 -42.43 27.22
C PRO A 22 12.68 -40.92 27.15
N THR A 23 13.67 -40.24 26.57
CA THR A 23 13.50 -38.86 26.16
C THR A 23 12.48 -38.91 25.04
N ASP A 24 11.21 -38.67 25.37
CA ASP A 24 10.10 -38.47 24.42
C ASP A 24 10.31 -37.16 23.63
N GLN A 25 11.45 -37.07 22.95
CA GLN A 25 11.84 -36.04 21.99
C GLN A 25 11.47 -36.51 20.58
N ASP A 26 10.20 -36.82 20.38
CA ASP A 26 9.50 -36.64 19.10
C ASP A 26 8.02 -37.02 19.26
N SER A 27 7.19 -36.04 19.64
CA SER A 27 5.72 -36.17 19.58
C SER A 27 5.09 -34.97 18.91
N THR A 28 5.44 -34.77 17.64
CA THR A 28 4.70 -33.89 16.72
C THR A 28 3.22 -34.29 16.72
N ARG A 29 2.37 -33.50 17.38
CA ARG A 29 1.00 -33.87 17.72
C ARG A 29 -0.02 -32.81 17.28
N PRO A 30 -1.32 -33.14 17.19
CA PRO A 30 -2.37 -32.13 17.04
C PRO A 30 -2.30 -31.08 18.17
N LEU A 31 -2.71 -29.85 17.85
CA LEU A 31 -2.89 -28.82 18.88
C LEU A 31 -4.01 -29.22 19.84
N THR A 32 -3.78 -29.00 21.14
CA THR A 32 -4.87 -28.92 22.12
C THR A 32 -5.73 -27.69 21.85
N ALA A 33 -6.96 -27.66 22.37
CA ALA A 33 -7.83 -26.50 22.26
C ALA A 33 -7.22 -25.22 22.88
N ALA A 34 -6.34 -25.35 23.88
CA ALA A 34 -5.63 -24.22 24.47
C ALA A 34 -4.52 -23.67 23.55
N GLU A 35 -3.75 -24.54 22.89
CA GLU A 35 -2.72 -24.14 21.93
C GLU A 35 -3.32 -23.59 20.64
N GLY A 36 -4.42 -24.17 20.15
CA GLY A 36 -5.20 -23.63 19.03
C GLY A 36 -5.70 -22.21 19.31
N ARG A 37 -6.25 -21.97 20.51
CA ARG A 37 -6.61 -20.61 20.96
C ARG A 37 -5.39 -19.69 21.09
N ARG A 38 -4.24 -20.19 21.54
CA ARG A 38 -2.99 -19.42 21.63
C ARG A 38 -2.51 -18.97 20.25
N LEU A 39 -2.49 -19.88 19.27
CA LEU A 39 -2.13 -19.57 17.89
C LEU A 39 -3.16 -18.62 17.23
N ALA A 40 -4.46 -18.78 17.51
CA ALA A 40 -5.48 -17.83 17.07
C ALA A 40 -5.34 -16.43 17.70
N ALA A 41 -4.99 -16.35 18.98
CA ALA A 41 -4.79 -15.09 19.68
C ALA A 41 -3.52 -14.34 19.24
N MET A 42 -2.57 -15.02 18.59
CA MET A 42 -1.31 -14.41 18.11
C MET A 42 -1.55 -13.18 17.22
N TRP A 43 -2.47 -13.28 16.26
CA TRP A 43 -2.75 -12.19 15.31
C TRP A 43 -3.26 -10.94 16.04
N THR A 44 -4.24 -11.09 16.94
CA THR A 44 -4.77 -10.01 17.76
C THR A 44 -3.74 -9.46 18.75
N THR A 45 -2.89 -10.32 19.34
CA THR A 45 -1.80 -9.92 20.23
C THR A 45 -0.73 -9.12 19.51
N ASN A 46 -0.35 -9.52 18.28
CA ASN A 46 0.56 -8.77 17.42
C ASN A 46 -0.02 -7.39 17.09
N LEU A 47 -1.29 -7.33 16.66
CA LEU A 47 -1.98 -6.07 16.38
C LEU A 47 -2.13 -5.18 17.64
N ARG A 48 -2.37 -5.76 18.82
CA ARG A 48 -2.50 -5.02 20.09
C ARG A 48 -1.17 -4.41 20.55
N ASP A 49 -0.14 -5.25 20.63
CA ASP A 49 1.20 -4.90 21.13
C ASP A 49 1.94 -3.95 20.16
N GLY A 50 1.65 -4.04 18.86
CA GLY A 50 1.97 -3.04 17.86
C GLY A 50 3.38 -3.12 17.28
N ALA A 51 4.34 -2.42 17.89
CA ALA A 51 5.67 -2.25 17.31
C ALA A 51 6.71 -3.21 17.90
N VAL A 52 7.44 -3.91 17.04
CA VAL A 52 8.51 -4.86 17.41
C VAL A 52 9.77 -4.62 16.56
N THR A 53 10.93 -5.02 17.07
CA THR A 53 12.16 -5.06 16.27
C THR A 53 12.21 -6.41 15.55
N VAL A 54 12.57 -6.40 14.26
CA VAL A 54 12.70 -7.59 13.42
C VAL A 54 14.17 -7.79 13.09
N ARG A 55 14.65 -9.03 13.20
CA ARG A 55 15.92 -9.49 12.61
C ARG A 55 15.63 -10.73 11.79
N ALA A 56 15.85 -10.68 10.49
CA ALA A 56 15.59 -11.80 9.59
C ALA A 56 16.79 -12.12 8.69
N THR A 57 16.90 -13.40 8.35
CA THR A 57 17.87 -13.92 7.37
C THR A 57 17.11 -14.66 6.27
N LEU A 58 17.38 -14.30 5.02
CA LEU A 58 16.92 -15.03 3.85
C LEU A 58 18.15 -15.71 3.23
N ASP A 59 18.05 -17.01 2.94
CA ASP A 59 19.13 -17.76 2.30
C ASP A 59 18.75 -18.13 0.86
N ARG A 60 19.41 -17.51 -0.14
CA ARG A 60 19.37 -18.02 -1.51
C ARG A 60 20.66 -18.76 -1.80
N SER A 61 20.59 -20.08 -1.88
CA SER A 61 21.66 -20.95 -2.36
C SER A 61 23.00 -20.77 -1.60
N GLY A 62 22.94 -20.60 -0.28
CA GLY A 62 24.09 -20.33 0.59
C GLY A 62 24.47 -18.85 0.70
N THR A 63 23.73 -17.95 0.05
CA THR A 63 24.03 -16.52 0.02
C THR A 63 23.02 -15.75 0.89
N LEU A 64 23.48 -15.33 2.07
CA LEU A 64 22.63 -14.71 3.09
C LEU A 64 22.35 -13.23 2.83
N THR A 65 21.07 -12.88 2.74
CA THR A 65 20.55 -11.52 2.93
C THR A 65 20.16 -11.34 4.39
N ARG A 66 20.68 -10.30 5.04
CA ARG A 66 20.33 -9.91 6.40
C ARG A 66 19.39 -8.70 6.35
N VAL A 67 18.39 -8.74 7.21
CA VAL A 67 17.32 -7.74 7.33
C VAL A 67 17.20 -7.38 8.81
N GLY A 68 17.29 -6.11 9.15
CA GLY A 68 17.09 -5.64 10.52
C GLY A 68 16.30 -4.34 10.56
N GLY A 69 15.41 -4.17 11.54
CA GLY A 69 14.64 -2.94 11.67
C GLY A 69 13.39 -3.13 12.51
N TRP A 70 12.30 -2.47 12.14
CA TRP A 70 11.06 -2.44 12.90
C TRP A 70 9.84 -2.70 12.03
N VAL A 71 8.82 -3.33 12.61
CA VAL A 71 7.46 -3.36 12.08
C VAL A 71 6.50 -2.84 13.15
N ASP A 72 5.59 -1.95 12.77
CA ASP A 72 4.47 -1.48 13.57
C ASP A 72 3.19 -2.01 12.93
N TRP A 73 2.66 -3.08 13.52
CA TRP A 73 1.47 -3.76 13.02
C TRP A 73 0.18 -2.95 13.19
N ARG A 74 0.13 -1.99 14.12
CA ARG A 74 -1.03 -1.09 14.29
C ARG A 74 -1.11 -0.08 13.17
N ARG A 75 0.05 0.38 12.70
CA ARG A 75 0.18 1.34 11.60
C ARG A 75 0.46 0.69 10.26
N GLN A 76 0.55 -0.63 10.21
CA GLN A 76 0.87 -1.44 9.02
C GLN A 76 2.06 -0.87 8.25
N ILE A 77 3.15 -0.60 8.97
CA ILE A 77 4.38 -0.02 8.40
C ILE A 77 5.61 -0.78 8.88
N ALA A 78 6.51 -1.11 7.95
CA ALA A 78 7.80 -1.71 8.24
C ALA A 78 8.93 -0.76 7.79
N TYR A 79 10.00 -0.65 8.56
CA TYR A 79 11.19 0.13 8.22
C TYR A 79 12.45 -0.65 8.57
N LEU A 80 13.20 -1.03 7.54
CA LEU A 80 14.24 -2.05 7.55
C LEU A 80 15.54 -1.53 6.91
N ALA A 81 16.66 -2.02 7.40
CA ALA A 81 17.96 -1.97 6.75
C ALA A 81 18.26 -3.36 6.16
N ILE A 82 18.80 -3.38 4.95
CA ILE A 82 19.05 -4.59 4.16
C ILE A 82 20.54 -4.67 3.83
N ASP A 83 21.21 -5.75 4.25
CA ASP A 83 22.63 -5.98 4.02
C ASP A 83 22.99 -7.49 3.95
N GLY A 84 24.27 -7.85 4.10
CA GLY A 84 24.75 -9.21 3.80
C GLY A 84 25.05 -9.43 2.32
N ALA A 85 25.62 -10.59 2.00
CA ALA A 85 26.10 -10.92 0.65
C ALA A 85 24.96 -11.06 -0.37
N GLY A 86 23.81 -11.59 0.05
CA GLY A 86 22.66 -11.84 -0.81
C GLY A 86 21.85 -10.60 -1.18
N ALA A 87 22.07 -9.47 -0.49
CA ALA A 87 21.25 -8.27 -0.64
C ALA A 87 21.29 -7.64 -2.04
N GLY A 88 22.35 -7.89 -2.83
CA GLY A 88 22.46 -7.42 -4.21
C GLY A 88 22.11 -5.93 -4.39
N THR A 89 21.12 -5.65 -5.23
CA THR A 89 20.59 -4.30 -5.51
C THR A 89 19.55 -3.81 -4.51
N ASP A 90 19.03 -4.68 -3.62
CA ASP A 90 18.12 -4.30 -2.53
C ASP A 90 18.87 -3.79 -1.28
N ARG A 91 20.21 -3.81 -1.28
CA ARG A 91 21.06 -3.30 -0.18
C ARG A 91 20.83 -1.80 0.06
N GLY A 92 20.53 -1.45 1.31
CA GLY A 92 20.25 -0.08 1.71
C GLY A 92 19.15 -0.01 2.78
N LEU A 93 18.26 0.98 2.65
CA LEU A 93 17.09 1.13 3.51
C LEU A 93 15.82 0.78 2.74
N LEU A 94 14.83 0.23 3.42
CA LEU A 94 13.52 -0.10 2.89
C LEU A 94 12.44 0.35 3.87
N GLN A 95 11.40 1.02 3.39
CA GLN A 95 10.17 1.23 4.13
C GLN A 95 8.99 0.69 3.32
N ALA A 96 8.02 0.06 3.97
CA ALA A 96 6.89 -0.56 3.28
C ALA A 96 5.56 -0.35 4.02
N LEU A 97 4.50 -0.36 3.22
CA LEU A 97 3.10 -0.55 3.60
C LEU A 97 2.61 -1.83 2.89
N PRO A 98 1.48 -2.44 3.28
CA PRO A 98 0.88 -3.55 2.53
C PRO A 98 0.72 -3.21 1.04
N GLY A 99 1.43 -3.94 0.18
CA GLY A 99 1.40 -3.77 -1.28
C GLY A 99 2.34 -2.70 -1.87
N VAL A 100 3.07 -1.92 -1.06
CA VAL A 100 3.99 -0.87 -1.52
C VAL A 100 5.33 -0.94 -0.79
N VAL A 101 6.41 -0.80 -1.55
CA VAL A 101 7.79 -0.75 -1.06
C VAL A 101 8.45 0.53 -1.55
N ALA A 102 9.00 1.31 -0.62
CA ALA A 102 9.98 2.35 -0.88
C ALA A 102 11.37 1.83 -0.53
N SER A 103 12.34 1.94 -1.44
CA SER A 103 13.73 1.56 -1.22
C SER A 103 14.68 2.74 -1.45
N ARG A 104 15.71 2.85 -0.61
CA ARG A 104 16.79 3.83 -0.73
C ARG A 104 18.12 3.06 -0.79
N PRO A 105 18.66 2.81 -2.00
CA PRO A 105 19.91 2.08 -2.16
C PRO A 105 21.07 2.72 -1.38
N SER A 106 21.98 1.90 -0.84
CA SER A 106 23.15 2.41 -0.13
C SER A 106 24.14 3.10 -1.08
N VAL A 107 24.24 4.43 -1.02
CA VAL A 107 25.28 5.19 -1.72
C VAL A 107 26.57 5.13 -0.88
N GLY A 108 27.36 4.07 -1.09
CA GLY A 108 28.64 3.87 -0.38
C GLY A 108 28.50 3.17 0.98
N GLY A 109 28.65 1.84 0.98
CA GLY A 109 29.28 1.06 2.06
C GLY A 109 28.53 0.85 3.39
N THR A 110 27.86 1.85 3.96
CA THR A 110 27.36 1.78 5.34
C THR A 110 25.85 1.69 5.46
N ALA A 111 25.36 0.48 5.71
CA ALA A 111 24.33 0.33 6.74
C ALA A 111 24.92 0.81 8.09
N GLY A 112 24.11 1.37 8.98
CA GLY A 112 24.57 1.69 10.33
C GLY A 112 25.10 0.41 11.00
N GLY A 113 26.26 0.48 11.67
CA GLY A 113 26.99 -0.71 12.17
C GLY A 113 26.27 -1.58 13.20
N THR A 114 25.01 -1.26 13.52
CA THR A 114 24.08 -2.02 14.37
C THR A 114 23.20 -3.00 13.59
N GLY A 115 23.17 -2.92 12.26
CA GLY A 115 22.24 -3.69 11.42
C GLY A 115 20.79 -3.19 11.47
N LEU A 116 20.54 -2.00 12.01
CA LEU A 116 19.23 -1.36 12.09
C LEU A 116 19.20 -0.07 11.23
N PRO A 117 18.02 0.39 10.76
CA PRO A 117 17.89 1.67 10.08
C PRO A 117 18.13 2.85 11.04
N PRO A 118 18.46 4.05 10.54
CA PRO A 118 18.49 5.25 11.38
C PRO A 118 17.08 5.59 11.89
N ALA A 119 16.96 6.05 13.14
CA ALA A 119 15.66 6.28 13.79
C ALA A 119 14.76 7.31 13.07
N VAL A 120 15.37 8.28 12.38
CA VAL A 120 14.68 9.19 11.47
C VAL A 120 15.03 8.77 10.03
N PRO A 121 14.05 8.44 9.18
CA PRO A 121 14.32 8.17 7.77
C PRO A 121 14.98 9.37 7.08
N PRO A 122 15.96 9.16 6.19
CA PRO A 122 16.43 10.21 5.29
C PRO A 122 15.27 10.80 4.49
N ALA A 123 15.27 12.11 4.25
CA ALA A 123 14.20 12.78 3.50
C ALA A 123 14.24 12.51 1.98
N ASP A 124 15.34 11.96 1.46
CA ASP A 124 15.64 11.88 0.03
C ASP A 124 16.12 10.49 -0.42
N GLY A 125 16.33 10.32 -1.74
CA GLY A 125 16.93 9.11 -2.33
C GLY A 125 16.03 7.88 -2.37
N TRP A 126 14.78 7.98 -1.92
CA TRP A 126 13.79 6.92 -1.98
C TRP A 126 13.24 6.72 -3.41
N ARG A 127 13.04 5.46 -3.77
CA ARG A 127 12.40 4.97 -5.00
C ARG A 127 11.22 4.11 -4.60
N ILE A 128 10.05 4.32 -5.21
CA ILE A 128 8.81 3.70 -4.75
C ILE A 128 8.29 2.75 -5.82
N ARG A 129 7.78 1.60 -5.39
CA ARG A 129 7.27 0.54 -6.25
C ARG A 129 6.13 -0.22 -5.57
N ARG A 130 5.29 -0.86 -6.38
CA ARG A 130 4.43 -1.94 -5.90
C ARG A 130 5.29 -3.10 -5.34
N ALA A 131 4.76 -3.81 -4.36
CA ALA A 131 5.31 -5.08 -3.90
C ALA A 131 5.06 -6.18 -4.96
N GLU A 132 6.10 -6.95 -5.27
CA GLU A 132 6.16 -8.03 -6.26
C GLU A 132 6.48 -9.35 -5.54
N SER A 133 5.67 -9.73 -4.55
CA SER A 133 5.93 -10.87 -3.66
C SER A 133 6.05 -12.23 -4.37
N ALA A 134 5.56 -12.37 -5.59
CA ALA A 134 5.73 -13.58 -6.41
C ALA A 134 7.13 -13.74 -7.01
N THR A 135 7.93 -12.65 -7.09
CA THR A 135 9.23 -12.61 -7.78
C THR A 135 10.37 -12.01 -6.95
N ARG A 136 10.07 -11.34 -5.82
CA ARG A 136 11.06 -10.76 -4.90
C ARG A 136 10.87 -11.28 -3.48
N ASP A 137 11.87 -11.96 -2.93
CA ASP A 137 11.77 -12.58 -1.60
C ASP A 137 11.57 -11.56 -0.48
N LEU A 138 12.20 -10.38 -0.60
CA LEU A 138 12.04 -9.32 0.40
C LEU A 138 10.59 -8.82 0.45
N ASP A 139 9.88 -8.84 -0.69
CA ASP A 139 8.47 -8.48 -0.76
C ASP A 139 7.58 -9.62 -0.24
N ALA A 140 7.97 -10.88 -0.49
CA ALA A 140 7.32 -12.05 0.12
C ALA A 140 7.45 -12.04 1.65
N LEU A 141 8.63 -11.70 2.18
CA LEU A 141 8.87 -11.48 3.61
C LEU A 141 8.01 -10.32 4.14
N LEU A 142 7.87 -9.21 3.42
CA LEU A 142 7.00 -8.11 3.83
C LEU A 142 5.52 -8.51 3.85
N THR A 143 5.04 -9.23 2.83
CA THR A 143 3.68 -9.81 2.82
C THR A 143 3.46 -10.73 4.03
N LEU A 144 4.45 -11.58 4.35
CA LEU A 144 4.42 -12.47 5.51
C LEU A 144 4.40 -11.67 6.83
N LEU A 145 5.29 -10.68 6.99
CA LEU A 145 5.39 -9.84 8.18
C LEU A 145 4.11 -9.05 8.47
N PHE A 146 3.45 -8.49 7.46
CA PHE A 146 2.15 -7.83 7.64
C PHE A 146 1.03 -8.84 7.91
N GLY A 147 1.08 -10.02 7.29
CA GLY A 147 0.13 -11.12 7.51
C GLY A 147 0.11 -11.64 8.96
N LEU A 148 1.22 -11.52 9.71
CA LEU A 148 1.31 -11.92 11.12
C LEU A 148 0.41 -11.10 12.07
N ALA A 149 -0.16 -9.99 11.61
CA ALA A 149 -1.13 -9.20 12.36
C ALA A 149 -2.35 -8.80 11.52
N ALA A 150 -2.66 -9.56 10.46
CA ALA A 150 -3.86 -9.33 9.67
C ALA A 150 -5.10 -9.56 10.54
N ASP A 151 -6.00 -8.57 10.57
CA ASP A 151 -7.24 -8.62 11.34
C ASP A 151 -8.21 -9.65 10.74
N ARG A 152 -8.22 -10.86 11.31
CA ARG A 152 -9.04 -12.01 10.89
C ARG A 152 -9.33 -12.93 12.07
N ASP A 153 -10.42 -13.68 11.95
CA ASP A 153 -10.66 -14.89 12.74
C ASP A 153 -9.54 -15.92 12.50
N GLY A 154 -8.51 -15.91 13.34
CA GLY A 154 -7.45 -16.93 13.32
C GLY A 154 -8.00 -18.36 13.42
N ALA A 155 -9.18 -18.54 14.03
CA ALA A 155 -9.93 -19.78 14.06
C ALA A 155 -10.26 -20.34 12.65
N GLN A 156 -10.69 -19.49 11.70
CA GLN A 156 -11.00 -19.92 10.33
C GLN A 156 -9.75 -20.37 9.56
N ALA A 157 -8.59 -19.73 9.80
CA ALA A 157 -7.33 -20.14 9.20
C ALA A 157 -6.91 -21.54 9.70
N LEU A 158 -7.08 -21.80 11.00
CA LEU A 158 -6.81 -23.11 11.62
C LEU A 158 -7.79 -24.21 11.22
N THR A 159 -8.98 -23.86 10.71
CA THR A 159 -9.93 -24.84 10.17
C THR A 159 -9.51 -25.34 8.77
N ARG A 160 -8.77 -24.52 8.00
CA ARG A 160 -8.40 -24.84 6.60
C ARG A 160 -7.12 -25.65 6.43
N ALA A 161 -6.25 -25.72 7.44
CA ALA A 161 -5.03 -26.53 7.39
C ALA A 161 -4.63 -27.06 8.79
N PRO A 162 -4.12 -28.31 8.88
CA PRO A 162 -3.85 -28.96 10.16
C PRO A 162 -2.61 -28.38 10.85
N ALA A 163 -2.84 -27.51 11.83
CA ALA A 163 -1.80 -27.02 12.73
C ALA A 163 -1.36 -28.11 13.74
N ARG A 164 -0.09 -28.09 14.16
CA ARG A 164 0.54 -29.10 15.02
C ARG A 164 1.46 -28.45 16.04
N TRP A 165 1.58 -29.05 17.22
CA TRP A 165 2.61 -28.72 18.19
C TRP A 165 3.81 -29.63 17.92
N LEU A 166 5.03 -29.07 17.95
CA LEU A 166 6.28 -29.80 17.71
C LEU A 166 6.98 -30.15 19.01
N ASN A 167 7.39 -29.13 19.76
CA ASN A 167 8.25 -29.23 20.93
C ASN A 167 8.17 -27.94 21.77
N PRO A 168 8.57 -27.96 23.06
CA PRO A 168 8.90 -26.74 23.79
C PRO A 168 10.30 -26.24 23.38
N ASP A 169 10.55 -24.94 23.55
CA ASP A 169 11.86 -24.32 23.31
C ASP A 169 12.04 -23.10 24.27
N GLN A 170 13.22 -22.47 24.24
CA GLN A 170 13.50 -21.22 24.98
C GLN A 170 14.17 -20.17 24.09
N ILE A 171 13.70 -18.93 24.18
CA ILE A 171 14.31 -17.77 23.52
C ILE A 171 14.72 -16.76 24.59
N GLY A 172 16.04 -16.57 24.79
CA GLY A 172 16.55 -15.66 25.83
C GLY A 172 16.14 -16.05 27.26
N GLY A 173 15.89 -17.34 27.52
CA GLY A 173 15.36 -17.85 28.78
C GLY A 173 13.83 -17.77 28.93
N LEU A 174 13.12 -17.16 27.96
CA LEU A 174 11.66 -17.17 27.93
C LEU A 174 11.16 -18.52 27.36
N PRO A 175 10.30 -19.26 28.08
CA PRO A 175 9.73 -20.51 27.58
C PRO A 175 8.70 -20.25 26.48
N VAL A 176 8.81 -20.97 25.37
CA VAL A 176 7.94 -20.85 24.20
C VAL A 176 7.52 -22.24 23.68
N ASP A 177 6.31 -22.32 23.11
CA ASP A 177 5.82 -23.49 22.38
C ASP A 177 6.18 -23.34 20.90
N VAL A 178 6.77 -24.38 20.28
CA VAL A 178 7.05 -24.43 18.84
C VAL A 178 5.89 -25.10 18.12
N LEU A 179 5.22 -24.32 17.26
CA LEU A 179 4.01 -24.73 16.56
C LEU A 179 4.23 -24.69 15.05
N ILE A 180 3.66 -25.65 14.32
CA ILE A 180 3.39 -25.55 12.89
C ILE A 180 1.96 -25.04 12.70
N GLY A 181 1.78 -24.02 11.87
CA GLY A 181 0.47 -23.48 11.51
C GLY A 181 0.31 -23.27 10.00
N PRO A 182 -0.89 -22.86 9.55
CA PRO A 182 -1.16 -22.52 8.16
C PRO A 182 -0.18 -21.45 7.64
N ALA A 183 0.16 -21.53 6.35
CA ALA A 183 0.68 -20.37 5.63
C ALA A 183 -0.30 -19.20 5.73
N LEU A 184 0.23 -18.00 5.92
CA LEU A 184 -0.58 -16.78 5.90
C LEU A 184 -1.00 -16.49 4.45
N PRO A 185 -2.28 -16.19 4.16
CA PRO A 185 -2.66 -15.68 2.85
C PRO A 185 -2.09 -14.26 2.68
N ALA A 186 -1.86 -13.83 1.44
CA ALA A 186 -1.43 -12.45 1.19
C ALA A 186 -2.42 -11.44 1.77
N VAL A 187 -1.88 -10.35 2.33
CA VAL A 187 -2.68 -9.22 2.82
C VAL A 187 -3.40 -8.60 1.61
N PRO A 188 -4.74 -8.46 1.63
CA PRO A 188 -5.45 -7.82 0.54
C PRO A 188 -4.95 -6.38 0.39
N THR A 189 -4.64 -6.00 -0.85
CA THR A 189 -4.40 -4.58 -1.17
C THR A 189 -5.67 -3.81 -0.78
N PRO A 190 -5.60 -2.60 -0.19
CA PRO A 190 -6.79 -1.82 0.12
C PRO A 190 -7.72 -1.76 -1.09
N PRO A 191 -9.04 -2.01 -0.94
CA PRO A 191 -9.94 -2.05 -2.08
C PRO A 191 -10.01 -0.66 -2.71
N GLY A 192 -9.60 -0.56 -3.97
CA GLY A 192 -10.13 0.50 -4.83
C GLY A 192 -11.64 0.32 -4.91
N THR A 193 -12.40 1.40 -4.75
CA THR A 193 -13.87 1.37 -4.81
C THR A 193 -14.31 0.64 -6.07
N THR A 194 -14.86 -0.56 -5.92
CA THR A 194 -15.46 -1.30 -7.02
C THR A 194 -16.60 -0.48 -7.56
N GLY A 195 -16.48 0.00 -8.80
CA GLY A 195 -17.58 0.63 -9.51
C GLY A 195 -18.66 -0.43 -9.74
N THR A 196 -19.67 -0.45 -8.86
CA THR A 196 -20.83 -1.31 -9.03
C THR A 196 -21.63 -0.79 -10.21
N GLY A 197 -21.32 -1.30 -11.40
CA GLY A 197 -22.19 -1.24 -12.58
C GLY A 197 -23.44 -2.09 -12.37
N GLY A 198 -24.28 -1.68 -11.42
CA GLY A 198 -25.61 -2.24 -11.19
C GLY A 198 -26.62 -1.43 -11.98
N THR A 199 -27.18 -2.03 -13.04
CA THR A 199 -28.28 -1.47 -13.82
C THR A 199 -29.50 -1.25 -12.92
N VAL A 200 -29.81 0.01 -12.62
CA VAL A 200 -31.09 0.38 -12.01
C VAL A 200 -32.20 0.31 -13.05
N ALA A 201 -33.07 -0.69 -12.93
CA ALA A 201 -34.41 -0.64 -13.52
C ALA A 201 -35.33 0.17 -12.58
N ALA A 202 -36.07 1.12 -13.14
CA ALA A 202 -36.94 2.00 -12.37
C ALA A 202 -38.18 1.26 -11.84
N GLY A 203 -38.63 1.65 -10.65
CA GLY A 203 -39.91 1.26 -10.06
C GLY A 203 -40.38 2.37 -9.12
N GLU A 204 -41.42 3.09 -9.53
CA GLU A 204 -42.02 4.19 -8.76
C GLU A 204 -42.45 3.76 -7.35
N THR A 205 -42.12 4.60 -6.36
CA THR A 205 -42.83 4.69 -5.07
C THR A 205 -42.78 6.13 -4.59
N ASP A 206 -43.89 6.86 -4.74
CA ASP A 206 -44.12 8.12 -4.03
C ASP A 206 -44.78 7.87 -2.67
N ASP A 207 -44.50 8.79 -1.75
CA ASP A 207 -44.95 8.93 -0.36
C ASP A 207 -46.30 8.29 0.07
N ALA A 208 -46.30 7.59 1.21
CA ALA A 208 -46.64 8.21 2.51
C ALA A 208 -46.90 7.16 3.61
N GLY A 209 -46.51 7.43 4.86
CA GLY A 209 -46.68 6.46 5.96
C GLY A 209 -46.36 6.96 7.36
N GLN A 210 -46.72 8.19 7.71
CA GLN A 210 -46.70 8.64 9.11
C GLN A 210 -47.77 7.92 9.92
N SER A 211 -47.43 7.53 11.16
CA SER A 211 -48.36 6.96 12.13
C SER A 211 -49.08 8.05 12.91
N GLY A 212 -50.41 7.94 13.08
CA GLY A 212 -51.15 8.91 13.92
C GLY A 212 -52.67 8.89 13.87
N ALA A 213 -53.30 7.88 14.50
CA ALA A 213 -54.64 7.89 15.11
C ALA A 213 -55.91 8.20 14.26
N GLY A 214 -56.98 7.39 14.46
CA GLY A 214 -58.36 7.90 14.38
C GLY A 214 -59.45 7.00 13.76
N THR A 215 -60.14 6.24 14.62
CA THR A 215 -61.58 5.88 14.51
C THR A 215 -62.07 4.86 13.44
N ALA A 216 -62.88 3.90 13.92
CA ALA A 216 -63.77 3.00 13.17
C ALA A 216 -65.09 3.75 12.76
N PRO A 217 -66.12 3.18 12.06
CA PRO A 217 -66.44 1.74 11.85
C PRO A 217 -67.02 1.34 10.45
N GLY A 218 -67.40 0.06 10.27
CA GLY A 218 -68.47 -0.34 9.32
C GLY A 218 -68.26 -1.61 8.46
N ASP A 219 -68.81 -2.74 8.92
CA ASP A 219 -69.55 -3.82 8.23
C ASP A 219 -69.13 -4.39 6.84
N GLY A 220 -69.14 -5.74 6.68
CA GLY A 220 -69.02 -6.39 5.36
C GLY A 220 -68.77 -7.92 5.33
N THR A 221 -69.79 -8.71 5.67
CA THR A 221 -70.05 -10.16 5.46
C THR A 221 -69.15 -11.05 4.56
N ALA A 222 -68.90 -12.31 5.00
CA ALA A 222 -68.54 -13.47 4.16
C ALA A 222 -69.79 -14.10 3.49
N PRO A 223 -69.70 -14.95 2.42
CA PRO A 223 -69.24 -16.37 2.47
C PRO A 223 -68.40 -16.77 1.21
N GLY A 224 -68.00 -18.02 0.88
CA GLY A 224 -68.28 -19.37 1.41
C GLY A 224 -67.47 -20.47 0.68
N ASP A 225 -67.77 -21.75 0.95
CA ASP A 225 -66.93 -22.94 0.63
C ASP A 225 -66.93 -23.45 -0.83
N GLY A 226 -65.95 -24.32 -1.17
CA GLY A 226 -65.91 -25.11 -2.41
C GLY A 226 -64.83 -26.22 -2.43
N THR A 227 -65.25 -27.48 -2.64
CA THR A 227 -64.46 -28.71 -2.41
C THR A 227 -63.79 -29.29 -3.68
N ALA A 228 -62.72 -30.07 -3.52
CA ALA A 228 -62.08 -30.90 -4.58
C ALA A 228 -62.89 -32.18 -4.93
N PRO A 229 -62.62 -32.88 -6.06
CA PRO A 229 -61.70 -34.04 -6.00
C PRO A 229 -60.91 -34.42 -7.31
N GLY A 230 -59.78 -35.15 -7.13
CA GLY A 230 -59.21 -36.17 -8.05
C GLY A 230 -58.44 -35.75 -9.32
N ASP A 231 -57.76 -36.65 -10.07
CA ASP A 231 -57.10 -37.94 -9.73
C ASP A 231 -56.22 -38.48 -10.91
N GLY A 232 -55.52 -39.63 -10.76
CA GLY A 232 -55.34 -40.59 -11.87
C GLY A 232 -53.96 -40.84 -12.54
N THR A 233 -52.99 -41.44 -11.82
CA THR A 233 -52.01 -42.48 -12.29
C THR A 233 -51.04 -42.30 -13.49
N ALA A 234 -49.95 -43.10 -13.48
CA ALA A 234 -48.75 -42.96 -14.32
C ALA A 234 -48.42 -44.18 -15.23
N LEU A 235 -47.54 -43.96 -16.23
CA LEU A 235 -46.68 -44.90 -16.99
C LEU A 235 -45.54 -44.06 -17.66
N GLY A 236 -44.41 -44.60 -18.16
CA GLY A 236 -43.85 -45.96 -18.08
C GLY A 236 -42.68 -46.18 -19.08
N ASP A 237 -41.51 -46.60 -18.57
CA ASP A 237 -40.32 -47.20 -19.25
C ASP A 237 -39.55 -46.46 -20.39
N GLY A 238 -38.25 -46.82 -20.53
CA GLY A 238 -37.25 -46.24 -21.45
C GLY A 238 -37.20 -46.89 -22.85
N PRO A 239 -36.07 -46.83 -23.64
CA PRO A 239 -34.67 -46.83 -23.20
C PRO A 239 -33.72 -45.87 -23.97
N ALA A 240 -32.40 -46.02 -23.77
CA ALA A 240 -31.34 -45.35 -24.55
C ALA A 240 -30.63 -46.30 -25.54
N PRO A 241 -30.10 -45.78 -26.66
CA PRO A 241 -28.90 -46.31 -27.32
C PRO A 241 -27.83 -45.22 -27.56
N GLY A 242 -26.57 -45.62 -27.81
CA GLY A 242 -25.43 -44.70 -27.91
C GLY A 242 -24.55 -44.86 -29.16
N ASP A 243 -23.28 -44.47 -28.98
CA ASP A 243 -22.08 -44.63 -29.83
C ASP A 243 -21.96 -43.89 -31.18
N GLY A 244 -20.77 -43.27 -31.39
CA GLY A 244 -20.44 -42.50 -32.60
C GLY A 244 -19.09 -41.77 -32.53
N THR A 245 -17.96 -42.49 -32.67
CA THR A 245 -16.59 -41.96 -32.68
C THR A 245 -16.22 -41.08 -33.89
N ALA A 246 -15.46 -40.00 -33.67
CA ALA A 246 -14.46 -39.48 -34.62
C ALA A 246 -13.36 -38.66 -33.91
N ALA A 247 -12.14 -38.62 -34.46
CA ALA A 247 -10.96 -38.06 -33.80
C ALA A 247 -10.31 -36.88 -34.56
N GLY A 248 -9.60 -36.01 -33.85
CA GLY A 248 -8.36 -35.40 -34.37
C GLY A 248 -8.20 -33.87 -34.32
N ARG A 249 -7.22 -33.42 -33.50
CA ARG A 249 -6.27 -32.29 -33.75
C ARG A 249 -6.88 -30.91 -34.10
N THR A 250 -6.83 -29.89 -33.23
CA THR A 250 -5.62 -29.08 -32.92
C THR A 250 -6.03 -27.88 -32.05
N GLY A 251 -5.10 -27.20 -31.36
CA GLY A 251 -5.31 -25.84 -30.84
C GLY A 251 -5.45 -25.66 -29.33
N SER A 252 -4.59 -26.28 -28.52
CA SER A 252 -4.51 -25.95 -27.08
C SER A 252 -3.78 -24.61 -26.88
N ALA A 253 -4.52 -23.50 -26.88
CA ALA A 253 -4.00 -22.21 -26.46
C ALA A 253 -3.92 -22.20 -24.92
N SER A 254 -2.69 -22.23 -24.39
CA SER A 254 -2.47 -22.16 -22.94
C SER A 254 -2.87 -20.80 -22.39
N ALA A 255 -4.03 -20.73 -21.73
CA ALA A 255 -4.34 -19.62 -20.85
C ALA A 255 -3.37 -19.65 -19.67
N THR A 256 -2.47 -18.67 -19.59
CA THR A 256 -1.54 -18.50 -18.47
C THR A 256 -2.34 -18.18 -17.22
N GLY A 257 -2.60 -19.20 -16.39
CA GLY A 257 -3.40 -19.05 -15.18
C GLY A 257 -2.83 -17.98 -14.25
N ALA A 258 -3.58 -16.89 -14.06
CA ALA A 258 -3.31 -15.93 -13.00
C ALA A 258 -3.36 -16.67 -11.66
N ARG A 259 -2.21 -16.82 -11.00
CA ARG A 259 -2.16 -17.44 -9.67
C ARG A 259 -2.84 -16.50 -8.69
N ASP A 260 -3.77 -17.04 -7.90
CA ASP A 260 -4.33 -16.33 -6.76
C ASP A 260 -3.19 -15.90 -5.82
N PRO A 261 -2.99 -14.60 -5.56
CA PRO A 261 -1.99 -14.14 -4.59
C PRO A 261 -2.25 -14.64 -3.17
N GLY A 262 -3.44 -15.18 -2.88
CA GLY A 262 -3.80 -15.83 -1.63
C GLY A 262 -3.43 -17.32 -1.51
N ASP A 263 -2.89 -17.98 -2.54
CA ASP A 263 -2.58 -19.44 -2.49
C ASP A 263 -1.56 -19.77 -1.39
N PRO A 264 -1.89 -20.64 -0.40
CA PRO A 264 -0.95 -21.10 0.62
C PRO A 264 0.37 -21.65 0.07
N LYS A 265 0.37 -22.24 -1.13
CA LYS A 265 1.59 -22.74 -1.79
C LYS A 265 2.52 -21.63 -2.27
N ALA A 266 2.00 -20.43 -2.54
CA ALA A 266 2.82 -19.27 -2.92
C ALA A 266 3.72 -18.80 -1.77
N LEU A 267 3.39 -19.11 -0.51
CA LEU A 267 4.19 -18.79 0.68
C LEU A 267 4.73 -20.05 1.39
N GLY A 268 5.02 -21.10 0.62
CA GLY A 268 5.69 -22.32 1.11
C GLY A 268 4.83 -23.27 1.94
N GLY A 269 3.52 -23.03 2.06
CA GLY A 269 2.53 -23.93 2.64
C GLY A 269 2.54 -24.08 4.17
N VAL A 270 3.69 -23.94 4.83
CA VAL A 270 3.85 -24.22 6.26
C VAL A 270 4.75 -23.18 6.92
N ILE A 271 4.31 -22.61 8.04
CA ILE A 271 5.10 -21.70 8.88
C ILE A 271 5.28 -22.33 10.26
N ARG A 272 6.51 -22.24 10.79
CA ARG A 272 6.84 -22.62 12.16
C ARG A 272 6.89 -21.35 13.03
N TYR A 273 6.21 -21.38 14.17
CA TYR A 273 6.01 -20.24 15.08
C TYR A 273 6.53 -20.59 16.48
N TRP A 274 7.21 -19.65 17.13
CA TRP A 274 7.58 -19.73 18.54
C TRP A 274 6.73 -18.76 19.35
N LEU A 275 5.75 -19.28 20.10
CA LEU A 275 4.82 -18.49 20.89
C LEU A 275 5.09 -18.62 22.39
N ASP A 276 5.14 -17.50 23.10
CA ASP A 276 5.07 -17.55 24.57
C ASP A 276 3.64 -17.82 25.06
N ARG A 277 3.48 -18.02 26.37
CA ARG A 277 2.17 -18.33 26.96
C ARG A 277 1.12 -17.23 26.80
N ASP A 278 1.52 -15.98 26.55
CA ASP A 278 0.66 -14.81 26.30
C ASP A 278 0.28 -14.67 24.81
N ALA A 279 0.59 -15.67 23.98
CA ALA A 279 0.42 -15.67 22.53
C ALA A 279 1.25 -14.62 21.77
N ARG A 280 2.37 -14.16 22.36
CA ARG A 280 3.32 -13.31 21.63
C ARG A 280 4.24 -14.17 20.78
N LEU A 281 4.39 -13.79 19.51
CA LEU A 281 5.35 -14.39 18.60
C LEU A 281 6.76 -13.82 18.83
N HIS A 282 7.73 -14.70 19.06
CA HIS A 282 9.15 -14.35 19.28
C HIS A 282 10.05 -14.75 18.12
N ARG A 283 9.68 -15.79 17.37
CA ARG A 283 10.37 -16.22 16.14
C ARG A 283 9.37 -16.83 15.16
N PHE A 284 9.61 -16.69 13.87
CA PHE A 284 9.04 -17.57 12.87
C PHE A 284 10.10 -18.08 11.87
N GLU A 285 9.81 -19.24 11.28
CA GLU A 285 10.53 -19.79 10.13
C GLU A 285 9.52 -20.16 9.05
N ALA A 286 9.87 -19.88 7.79
CA ALA A 286 9.03 -20.15 6.63
C ALA A 286 9.90 -20.41 5.39
N THR A 287 9.26 -20.84 4.30
CA THR A 287 9.88 -20.96 2.99
C THR A 287 9.17 -20.02 2.02
N LEU A 288 9.90 -19.06 1.46
CA LEU A 288 9.39 -18.08 0.51
C LEU A 288 9.35 -18.67 -0.92
N PRO A 289 8.70 -18.01 -1.91
CA PRO A 289 8.78 -18.37 -3.32
C PRO A 289 10.20 -18.73 -3.79
N GLY A 290 10.31 -19.73 -4.67
CA GLY A 290 11.61 -20.22 -5.12
C GLY A 290 12.42 -21.00 -4.07
N ALA A 291 11.74 -21.53 -3.05
CA ALA A 291 12.32 -22.35 -1.98
C ALA A 291 13.39 -21.64 -1.13
N VAL A 292 13.28 -20.32 -0.95
CA VAL A 292 14.19 -19.52 -0.13
C VAL A 292 13.80 -19.65 1.36
N PRO A 293 14.62 -20.28 2.23
CA PRO A 293 14.34 -20.35 3.65
C PRO A 293 14.45 -18.95 4.26
N VAL A 294 13.50 -18.63 5.15
CA VAL A 294 13.57 -17.42 5.98
C VAL A 294 13.42 -17.79 7.44
N ARG A 295 14.25 -17.17 8.28
CA ARG A 295 14.16 -17.18 9.73
C ARG A 295 14.10 -15.75 10.21
N ALA A 296 13.17 -15.44 11.10
CA ALA A 296 12.98 -14.10 11.65
C ALA A 296 12.76 -14.15 13.16
N ASP A 297 13.61 -13.45 13.89
CA ASP A 297 13.52 -13.18 15.32
C ASP A 297 12.83 -11.83 15.55
N LEU A 298 11.97 -11.75 16.57
CA LEU A 298 11.12 -10.59 16.89
C LEU A 298 11.43 -10.09 18.32
N ASP A 299 12.36 -9.16 18.45
CA ASP A 299 12.72 -8.59 19.76
C ASP A 299 11.60 -7.62 20.21
N ARG A 300 10.84 -8.03 21.24
CA ARG A 300 9.74 -7.24 21.84
C ARG A 300 10.26 -6.39 22.99
N PRO A 301 10.23 -5.04 22.90
CA PRO A 301 10.61 -4.19 24.02
C PRO A 301 9.53 -4.20 25.12
N ALA A 302 9.94 -3.95 26.37
CA ALA A 302 9.00 -3.79 27.49
C ALA A 302 8.02 -2.61 27.32
N ASP A 303 8.38 -1.61 26.51
CA ASP A 303 7.49 -0.51 26.10
C ASP A 303 7.55 -0.33 24.56
N PRO A 304 6.61 -0.94 23.82
CA PRO A 304 6.49 -0.78 22.37
C PRO A 304 6.35 0.67 21.89
N LYS A 305 5.85 1.59 22.72
CA LYS A 305 5.63 3.00 22.34
C LYS A 305 6.95 3.77 22.12
N LYS A 306 8.08 3.18 22.50
CA LYS A 306 9.42 3.72 22.23
C LYS A 306 9.88 3.47 20.79
N ILE A 307 9.36 2.43 20.12
CA ILE A 307 9.60 2.22 18.69
C ILE A 307 8.67 3.18 17.93
N LYS A 308 9.25 4.18 17.29
CA LYS A 308 8.53 5.16 16.46
C LYS A 308 9.03 5.07 15.03
N ILE A 309 8.22 4.48 14.16
CA ILE A 309 8.48 4.44 12.73
C ILE A 309 7.81 5.66 12.08
N ASN A 310 8.56 6.70 11.74
CA ASN A 310 7.99 7.79 10.93
C ASN A 310 7.93 7.31 9.48
N ALA A 311 6.83 7.59 8.77
CA ALA A 311 6.79 7.30 7.35
C ALA A 311 7.58 8.37 6.59
N ILE A 312 8.19 8.02 5.46
CA ILE A 312 8.71 8.99 4.51
C ILE A 312 7.53 9.77 3.90
N ASP A 313 7.76 10.99 3.43
CA ASP A 313 6.74 11.86 2.82
C ASP A 313 5.83 11.11 1.82
N ALA A 314 6.44 10.35 0.91
CA ALA A 314 5.71 9.63 -0.13
C ALA A 314 4.98 8.34 0.33
N LEU A 315 5.12 7.98 1.61
CA LEU A 315 4.31 6.98 2.32
C LEU A 315 3.43 7.64 3.42
N GLY A 316 3.29 8.97 3.39
CA GLY A 316 2.35 9.75 4.22
C GLY A 316 3.01 10.69 5.24
N GLY A 317 4.33 10.62 5.39
CA GLY A 317 5.12 11.45 6.29
C GLY A 317 4.84 11.21 7.77
N ASP A 318 4.99 12.27 8.57
CA ASP A 318 4.73 12.20 10.01
C ASP A 318 3.25 11.92 10.34
N PRO A 319 2.97 11.14 11.42
CA PRO A 319 1.61 10.86 11.87
C PRO A 319 0.77 12.13 12.08
N VAL A 320 -0.40 12.16 11.46
CA VAL A 320 -1.37 13.25 11.61
C VAL A 320 -2.16 13.13 12.92
N ARG A 321 -2.70 14.24 13.42
CA ARG A 321 -3.67 14.27 14.53
C ARG A 321 -4.93 14.98 14.07
N PRO A 322 -5.84 14.28 13.37
CA PRO A 322 -7.01 14.86 12.75
C PRO A 322 -7.92 15.56 13.77
N ARG A 323 -8.43 16.74 13.43
CA ARG A 323 -9.48 17.45 14.17
C ARG A 323 -10.35 18.27 13.22
N ALA A 324 -11.52 18.71 13.70
CA ALA A 324 -12.30 19.71 12.99
C ALA A 324 -11.49 21.01 12.76
N VAL A 325 -11.76 21.68 11.64
CA VAL A 325 -11.21 23.01 11.34
C VAL A 325 -11.90 24.10 12.18
N THR A 326 -11.15 25.11 12.57
CA THR A 326 -11.69 26.35 13.14
C THR A 326 -12.27 27.25 12.04
N ASP A 327 -13.07 28.26 12.40
CA ASP A 327 -13.65 29.20 11.43
C ASP A 327 -12.59 29.94 10.61
N ALA A 328 -11.48 30.36 11.24
CA ALA A 328 -10.34 31.00 10.57
C ALA A 328 -9.57 30.05 9.63
N GLU A 329 -9.59 28.74 9.90
CA GLU A 329 -9.01 27.71 9.04
C GLU A 329 -9.92 27.37 7.86
N ALA A 330 -11.24 27.28 8.09
CA ALA A 330 -12.23 27.10 7.05
C ALA A 330 -12.24 28.30 6.08
N ASP A 331 -12.21 29.52 6.61
CA ASP A 331 -12.05 30.77 5.84
C ASP A 331 -10.73 30.82 5.04
N ARG A 332 -9.61 30.35 5.62
CA ARG A 332 -8.34 30.21 4.90
C ARG A 332 -8.44 29.24 3.72
N LEU A 333 -9.08 28.08 3.90
CA LEU A 333 -9.22 27.06 2.86
C LEU A 333 -10.25 27.46 1.78
N ALA A 334 -11.37 28.08 2.17
CA ALA A 334 -12.40 28.61 1.28
C ALA A 334 -11.86 29.68 0.31
N ARG A 335 -10.83 30.44 0.71
CA ARG A 335 -10.16 31.42 -0.17
C ARG A 335 -9.41 30.81 -1.36
N MET A 336 -9.01 29.54 -1.29
CA MET A 336 -8.09 28.92 -2.26
C MET A 336 -8.47 29.15 -3.73
N PRO A 337 -9.73 28.93 -4.19
CA PRO A 337 -10.07 29.08 -5.60
C PRO A 337 -9.93 30.51 -6.11
N ARG A 338 -10.25 31.51 -5.28
CA ARG A 338 -10.08 32.93 -5.62
C ARG A 338 -8.61 33.33 -5.62
N VAL A 339 -7.85 32.86 -4.62
CA VAL A 339 -6.42 33.19 -4.46
C VAL A 339 -5.62 32.62 -5.63
N ASP A 340 -5.79 31.35 -5.97
CA ASP A 340 -4.98 30.72 -7.01
C ASP A 340 -5.40 31.16 -8.42
N ARG A 341 -6.70 31.38 -8.69
CA ARG A 341 -7.14 32.03 -9.94
C ARG A 341 -6.57 33.44 -10.13
N SER A 342 -6.47 34.24 -9.06
CA SER A 342 -5.91 35.61 -9.15
C SER A 342 -4.41 35.60 -9.50
N ARG A 343 -3.63 34.69 -8.88
CA ARG A 343 -2.21 34.40 -9.23
C ARG A 343 -2.04 33.96 -10.68
N GLY A 344 -3.08 33.42 -11.29
CA GLY A 344 -3.14 33.05 -12.70
C GLY A 344 -2.65 31.64 -12.97
N GLY A 345 -1.44 31.31 -12.51
CA GLY A 345 -0.89 29.98 -12.68
C GLY A 345 0.33 29.68 -11.80
N ALA A 346 0.91 28.51 -12.03
CA ALA A 346 2.05 28.00 -11.30
C ALA A 346 2.98 27.15 -12.18
N ARG A 347 4.25 27.08 -11.78
CA ARG A 347 5.10 25.92 -12.08
C ARG A 347 4.74 24.79 -11.12
N VAL A 348 4.75 23.56 -11.61
CA VAL A 348 4.46 22.36 -10.82
C VAL A 348 5.55 21.31 -10.96
N THR A 349 5.80 20.57 -9.88
CA THR A 349 6.54 19.31 -9.90
C THR A 349 5.65 18.20 -9.34
N LEU A 350 5.67 17.05 -10.00
CA LEU A 350 4.87 15.87 -9.69
C LEU A 350 5.78 14.73 -9.26
N THR A 351 5.37 13.98 -8.25
CA THR A 351 5.89 12.66 -7.90
C THR A 351 4.69 11.72 -7.71
N LEU A 352 4.61 10.68 -8.51
CA LEU A 352 3.52 9.70 -8.51
C LEU A 352 4.10 8.29 -8.39
N PRO A 353 3.90 7.62 -7.24
CA PRO A 353 4.12 6.18 -7.12
C PRO A 353 3.20 5.43 -8.10
N GLY A 354 3.79 4.74 -9.08
CA GLY A 354 3.06 4.02 -10.11
C GLY A 354 3.01 2.50 -9.90
N GLY A 355 2.37 1.82 -10.85
CA GLY A 355 2.37 0.37 -11.00
C GLY A 355 3.75 -0.19 -11.36
N SER A 356 3.85 -1.53 -11.35
CA SER A 356 5.02 -2.35 -11.73
C SER A 356 6.36 -1.62 -11.70
N ASN A 357 6.77 -1.26 -10.49
CA ASN A 357 8.10 -0.75 -10.18
C ASN A 357 8.42 0.70 -10.62
N THR A 358 7.44 1.48 -11.05
CA THR A 358 7.65 2.84 -11.59
C THR A 358 7.40 3.95 -10.56
N GLU A 359 8.28 4.96 -10.56
CA GLU A 359 7.96 6.27 -9.96
C GLU A 359 7.92 7.30 -11.10
N LEU A 360 6.72 7.83 -11.39
CA LEU A 360 6.54 8.87 -12.39
C LEU A 360 6.86 10.22 -11.77
N ARG A 361 7.86 10.90 -12.32
CA ARG A 361 8.27 12.25 -11.97
C ARG A 361 7.88 13.19 -13.10
N GLY A 362 7.28 14.33 -12.78
CA GLY A 362 6.85 15.30 -13.77
C GLY A 362 7.19 16.73 -13.42
N SER A 363 7.28 17.58 -14.43
CA SER A 363 7.45 19.02 -14.27
C SER A 363 6.76 19.80 -15.38
N GLY A 364 6.20 20.96 -15.04
CA GLY A 364 5.49 21.77 -16.02
C GLY A 364 4.77 22.95 -15.40
N TRP A 365 3.60 23.26 -15.96
CA TRP A 365 2.78 24.42 -15.61
C TRP A 365 1.29 24.09 -15.45
N ILE A 366 0.60 24.92 -14.66
CA ILE A 366 -0.87 24.98 -14.58
C ILE A 366 -1.32 26.44 -14.76
N ASP A 367 -2.21 26.70 -15.71
CA ASP A 367 -2.97 27.95 -15.87
C ASP A 367 -4.38 27.77 -15.26
N TRP A 368 -4.59 28.30 -14.06
CA TRP A 368 -5.89 28.24 -13.38
C TRP A 368 -6.95 29.11 -14.06
N ARG A 369 -6.59 30.16 -14.81
CA ARG A 369 -7.55 30.98 -15.57
C ARG A 369 -8.14 30.14 -16.70
N ARG A 370 -7.31 29.39 -17.44
CA ARG A 370 -7.73 28.59 -18.62
C ARG A 370 -8.16 27.16 -18.36
N ALA A 371 -7.88 26.60 -17.19
CA ALA A 371 -8.03 25.16 -16.93
C ALA A 371 -6.94 24.28 -17.52
N THR A 372 -5.84 24.82 -18.03
CA THR A 372 -4.86 24.01 -18.76
C THR A 372 -3.67 23.67 -17.89
N ALA A 373 -3.29 22.39 -17.85
CA ALA A 373 -2.00 21.94 -17.37
C ALA A 373 -1.16 21.45 -18.55
N TYR A 374 0.16 21.64 -18.51
CA TYR A 374 1.09 21.08 -19.48
C TYR A 374 2.38 20.65 -18.78
N LEU A 375 2.71 19.36 -18.84
CA LEU A 375 3.81 18.72 -18.11
C LEU A 375 4.62 17.79 -19.01
N SER A 376 5.91 17.69 -18.75
CA SER A 376 6.70 16.50 -19.09
C SER A 376 6.62 15.50 -17.95
N LEU A 377 6.60 14.21 -18.29
CA LEU A 377 6.66 13.07 -17.38
C LEU A 377 7.87 12.19 -17.75
N THR A 378 8.50 11.62 -16.74
CA THR A 378 9.64 10.70 -16.84
C THR A 378 9.50 9.61 -15.78
N GLU A 379 9.92 8.38 -16.07
CA GLU A 379 10.01 7.32 -15.06
C GLU A 379 11.40 7.36 -14.40
N ALA A 380 11.45 7.30 -13.06
CA ALA A 380 12.68 7.55 -12.30
C ALA A 380 13.83 6.54 -12.56
N ALA A 381 13.52 5.33 -13.01
CA ALA A 381 14.51 4.34 -13.44
C ALA A 381 14.73 4.30 -14.97
N GLY A 382 14.08 5.17 -15.75
CA GLY A 382 14.26 5.29 -17.21
C GLY A 382 13.74 4.10 -18.03
N ARG A 383 12.86 3.25 -17.47
CA ARG A 383 12.33 2.05 -18.17
C ARG A 383 11.13 2.33 -19.06
N VAL A 384 10.42 3.43 -18.81
CA VAL A 384 9.30 3.90 -19.63
C VAL A 384 9.77 5.15 -20.39
N PRO A 385 9.49 5.28 -21.70
CA PRO A 385 9.80 6.50 -22.45
C PRO A 385 9.22 7.75 -21.75
N PRO A 386 9.92 8.90 -21.80
CA PRO A 386 9.34 10.17 -21.39
C PRO A 386 8.03 10.44 -22.13
N ALA A 387 7.13 11.20 -21.52
CA ALA A 387 5.86 11.57 -22.11
C ALA A 387 5.54 13.05 -21.87
N LEU A 388 4.69 13.61 -22.71
CA LEU A 388 4.07 14.91 -22.53
C LEU A 388 2.60 14.73 -22.18
N ILE A 389 2.12 15.48 -21.20
CA ILE A 389 0.72 15.52 -20.79
C ILE A 389 0.22 16.94 -20.95
N ARG A 390 -0.93 17.11 -21.61
CA ARG A 390 -1.77 18.30 -21.49
C ARG A 390 -3.10 17.87 -20.88
N ALA A 391 -3.57 18.58 -19.86
CA ALA A 391 -4.89 18.32 -19.27
C ALA A 391 -5.72 19.60 -19.29
N ASP A 392 -7.03 19.49 -19.48
CA ASP A 392 -7.96 20.60 -19.25
C ASP A 392 -9.30 20.21 -18.64
N ALA A 393 -10.31 21.09 -18.71
CA ALA A 393 -11.61 20.84 -18.11
C ALA A 393 -12.36 19.64 -18.71
N THR A 394 -12.03 19.21 -19.94
CA THR A 394 -12.72 18.12 -20.62
C THR A 394 -12.02 16.76 -20.50
N GLY A 395 -10.68 16.75 -20.44
CA GLY A 395 -9.90 15.52 -20.37
C GLY A 395 -8.39 15.71 -20.41
N VAL A 396 -7.69 14.66 -20.82
CA VAL A 396 -6.23 14.57 -20.90
C VAL A 396 -5.79 14.16 -22.30
N ALA A 397 -4.79 14.87 -22.82
CA ALA A 397 -4.00 14.45 -23.96
C ALA A 397 -2.63 13.94 -23.49
N ARG A 398 -2.18 12.80 -24.02
CA ARG A 398 -0.85 12.22 -23.79
C ARG A 398 -0.10 12.06 -25.11
N ARG A 399 1.21 12.27 -25.09
CA ARG A 399 2.12 11.98 -26.20
C ARG A 399 3.37 11.31 -25.67
N GLU A 400 3.84 10.23 -26.28
CA GLU A 400 5.18 9.70 -26.00
C GLU A 400 6.26 10.62 -26.59
N ASP A 401 7.34 10.80 -25.85
CA ASP A 401 8.45 11.66 -26.22
C ASP A 401 9.80 10.93 -26.01
N PRO A 402 10.05 9.83 -26.76
CA PRO A 402 11.22 8.98 -26.58
C PRO A 402 12.57 9.68 -26.81
N ALA A 403 12.56 10.84 -27.48
CA ALA A 403 13.74 11.68 -27.66
C ALA A 403 14.14 12.48 -26.40
N GLY A 404 13.28 12.55 -25.38
CA GLY A 404 13.53 13.35 -24.17
C GLY A 404 13.64 14.86 -24.48
N SER A 405 12.63 15.42 -25.14
CA SER A 405 12.58 16.79 -25.66
C SER A 405 12.46 17.83 -24.53
N THR A 406 13.46 17.90 -23.66
CA THR A 406 13.70 19.06 -22.80
C THR A 406 13.92 20.29 -23.68
N ALA A 407 13.55 21.48 -23.18
CA ALA A 407 13.66 22.74 -23.92
C ALA A 407 15.13 23.16 -24.16
N THR A 408 15.81 22.46 -25.06
CA THR A 408 17.09 22.85 -25.63
C THR A 408 16.81 23.91 -26.68
N GLY A 409 17.30 25.13 -26.46
CA GLY A 409 16.99 26.27 -27.33
C GLY A 409 17.35 25.99 -28.78
N SER A 410 16.40 26.25 -29.69
CA SER A 410 16.63 26.17 -31.13
C SER A 410 17.74 27.14 -31.54
N THR A 411 18.95 26.63 -31.74
CA THR A 411 20.00 27.35 -32.46
C THR A 411 19.89 27.03 -33.93
N ALA A 412 19.31 27.96 -34.69
CA ALA A 412 19.52 28.02 -36.12
C ALA A 412 21.03 28.08 -36.44
N SER A 413 21.41 27.56 -37.60
CA SER A 413 22.81 27.46 -38.03
C SER A 413 23.50 28.83 -38.16
N GLY A 414 24.77 28.90 -37.74
CA GLY A 414 25.70 29.97 -38.09
C GLY A 414 26.03 30.97 -36.99
N GLY A 415 27.12 30.75 -36.26
CA GLY A 415 27.69 31.76 -35.34
C GLY A 415 28.72 31.20 -34.37
N THR A 416 30.01 31.34 -34.68
CA THR A 416 31.13 30.93 -33.81
C THR A 416 31.29 31.89 -32.62
N GLY A 417 30.54 31.64 -31.54
CA GLY A 417 30.54 32.45 -30.31
C GLY A 417 30.66 31.63 -29.03
N ARG A 418 31.83 31.68 -28.41
CA ARG A 418 32.24 31.21 -27.06
C ARG A 418 31.14 30.59 -26.16
N SER A 419 31.26 29.29 -25.86
CA SER A 419 30.32 28.54 -25.03
C SER A 419 30.43 28.82 -23.53
N THR A 420 29.45 29.54 -22.97
CA THR A 420 29.14 29.54 -21.53
C THR A 420 27.62 29.55 -21.32
N GLY A 421 27.02 28.36 -21.19
CA GLY A 421 25.55 28.25 -21.16
C GLY A 421 25.01 26.84 -20.90
N ARG A 422 25.54 26.12 -19.90
CA ARG A 422 24.84 24.94 -19.36
C ARG A 422 23.50 25.42 -18.79
N GLY A 423 22.39 24.79 -19.20
CA GLY A 423 21.03 25.23 -18.86
C GLY A 423 20.83 25.44 -17.37
N ALA A 424 20.90 26.71 -16.93
CA ALA A 424 20.76 27.09 -15.54
C ALA A 424 19.28 27.24 -15.20
N SER A 425 18.78 26.42 -14.28
CA SER A 425 17.52 26.69 -13.59
C SER A 425 17.52 28.12 -13.08
N ARG A 426 16.45 28.88 -13.30
CA ARG A 426 16.33 30.20 -12.67
C ARG A 426 16.28 29.99 -11.17
N ALA A 427 16.78 30.94 -10.38
CA ALA A 427 16.76 30.88 -8.91
C ALA A 427 15.33 30.81 -8.30
N THR A 428 14.28 30.85 -9.12
CA THR A 428 12.85 30.72 -8.74
C THR A 428 12.20 29.41 -9.22
N ASP A 429 12.95 28.54 -9.91
CA ASP A 429 12.43 27.26 -10.37
C ASP A 429 12.50 26.22 -9.23
N PRO A 430 11.52 25.31 -9.08
CA PRO A 430 11.61 24.24 -8.10
C PRO A 430 12.84 23.34 -8.35
N PRO A 431 13.47 22.77 -7.30
CA PRO A 431 14.60 21.86 -7.48
C PRO A 431 14.26 20.70 -8.42
N GLY A 432 15.08 20.47 -9.45
CA GLY A 432 14.87 19.43 -10.46
C GLY A 432 13.76 19.70 -11.47
N TRP A 433 13.09 20.87 -11.43
CA TRP A 433 12.06 21.24 -12.40
C TRP A 433 12.65 21.47 -13.79
N GLN A 434 12.01 20.89 -14.81
CA GLN A 434 12.37 21.07 -16.21
C GLN A 434 11.15 21.52 -17.01
N ALA A 435 11.35 22.49 -17.89
CA ALA A 435 10.30 22.99 -18.77
C ALA A 435 9.95 21.95 -19.87
N PRO A 436 8.69 21.53 -20.04
CA PRO A 436 8.27 20.82 -21.25
C PRO A 436 8.40 21.75 -22.47
N PRO A 437 8.55 21.19 -23.68
CA PRO A 437 8.93 21.92 -24.89
C PRO A 437 7.86 22.92 -25.34
N LEU A 438 8.29 24.10 -25.78
CA LEU A 438 7.42 25.14 -26.33
C LEU A 438 7.95 25.62 -27.69
N PRO A 439 7.11 25.69 -28.74
CA PRO A 439 5.73 25.21 -28.79
C PRO A 439 5.66 23.68 -28.62
N SER A 440 4.48 23.15 -28.27
CA SER A 440 4.32 21.69 -28.20
C SER A 440 4.55 21.04 -29.58
N PRO A 441 4.99 19.78 -29.61
CA PRO A 441 4.83 18.93 -30.79
C PRO A 441 3.37 18.95 -31.27
N ARG A 442 3.18 18.96 -32.59
CA ARG A 442 1.85 18.98 -33.21
C ARG A 442 1.21 17.59 -33.26
N ASP A 443 2.02 16.57 -33.46
CA ASP A 443 1.59 15.21 -33.78
C ASP A 443 1.93 14.19 -32.68
N GLY A 444 1.26 13.04 -32.69
CA GLY A 444 1.47 11.95 -31.74
C GLY A 444 0.73 12.10 -30.41
N TRP A 445 -0.33 12.91 -30.37
CA TRP A 445 -1.22 13.05 -29.21
C TRP A 445 -2.36 12.03 -29.26
N SER A 446 -2.63 11.36 -28.14
CA SER A 446 -3.86 10.62 -27.87
C SER A 446 -4.67 11.35 -26.80
N THR A 447 -5.95 11.59 -27.07
CA THR A 447 -6.89 12.28 -26.17
C THR A 447 -7.86 11.29 -25.54
N ALA A 448 -8.24 11.54 -24.29
CA ALA A 448 -9.30 10.83 -23.59
C ALA A 448 -10.01 11.78 -22.62
N SER A 449 -11.31 11.58 -22.41
CA SER A 449 -12.04 12.27 -21.34
C SER A 449 -11.65 11.69 -19.96
N TRP A 450 -11.92 12.46 -18.91
CA TRP A 450 -11.70 12.04 -17.52
C TRP A 450 -12.48 10.78 -17.07
N LEU A 451 -13.41 10.28 -17.91
CA LEU A 451 -14.23 9.09 -17.63
C LEU A 451 -13.73 7.82 -18.35
N GLU A 452 -12.97 7.97 -19.43
CA GLU A 452 -12.60 6.85 -20.32
C GLU A 452 -11.31 6.12 -19.88
N ARG A 453 -10.53 6.68 -18.96
CA ARG A 453 -9.26 6.10 -18.53
C ARG A 453 -9.31 5.49 -17.13
N ALA A 454 -9.25 4.17 -17.11
CA ALA A 454 -8.96 3.36 -15.93
C ALA A 454 -7.99 2.24 -16.30
N ASP A 455 -6.92 2.08 -15.53
CA ASP A 455 -5.92 1.04 -15.73
C ASP A 455 -5.41 0.44 -14.40
N ASP A 456 -4.67 -0.65 -14.51
CA ASP A 456 -4.02 -1.35 -13.39
C ASP A 456 -2.77 -0.62 -12.86
N GLY A 457 -2.26 0.35 -13.61
CA GLY A 457 -0.97 1.02 -13.39
C GLY A 457 -1.00 2.31 -12.58
N GLY A 458 -2.15 2.96 -12.42
CA GLY A 458 -2.25 4.19 -11.62
C GLY A 458 -2.59 5.46 -12.40
N GLU A 459 -2.98 5.38 -13.68
CA GLU A 459 -3.35 6.57 -14.45
C GLU A 459 -4.54 7.33 -13.83
N LEU A 460 -5.51 6.62 -13.25
CA LEU A 460 -6.57 7.23 -12.43
C LEU A 460 -6.06 8.12 -11.28
N ASP A 461 -4.90 7.82 -10.71
CA ASP A 461 -4.32 8.58 -9.61
C ASP A 461 -3.58 9.83 -10.13
N LEU A 462 -2.93 9.73 -11.30
CA LEU A 462 -2.43 10.91 -12.03
C LEU A 462 -3.60 11.85 -12.35
N GLU A 463 -4.68 11.30 -12.90
CA GLU A 463 -5.81 12.06 -13.41
C GLU A 463 -6.64 12.70 -12.31
N LEU A 464 -6.88 11.99 -11.20
CA LEU A 464 -7.50 12.56 -10.00
C LEU A 464 -6.66 13.70 -9.41
N LEU A 465 -5.32 13.58 -9.41
CA LEU A 465 -4.43 14.62 -8.89
C LEU A 465 -4.37 15.85 -9.83
N LEU A 466 -4.34 15.64 -11.15
CA LEU A 466 -4.34 16.73 -12.14
C LEU A 466 -5.70 17.43 -12.23
N SER A 467 -6.81 16.69 -12.32
CA SER A 467 -8.16 17.27 -12.35
C SER A 467 -8.42 18.11 -11.11
N GLU A 468 -7.93 17.72 -9.93
CA GLU A 468 -8.07 18.51 -8.71
C GLU A 468 -7.10 19.70 -8.62
N ALA A 469 -5.89 19.60 -9.17
CA ALA A 469 -5.01 20.75 -9.33
C ALA A 469 -5.61 21.80 -10.28
N LEU A 470 -6.33 21.37 -11.32
CA LEU A 470 -7.08 22.22 -12.24
C LEU A 470 -8.35 22.80 -11.61
N ALA A 471 -9.08 22.00 -10.83
CA ALA A 471 -10.30 22.41 -10.13
C ALA A 471 -10.00 23.35 -8.95
N ALA A 472 -8.81 23.28 -8.35
CA ALA A 472 -8.40 24.13 -7.23
C ALA A 472 -8.70 25.61 -7.48
N GLY A 473 -8.32 26.13 -8.66
CA GLY A 473 -8.59 27.52 -9.08
C GLY A 473 -10.01 27.80 -9.60
N ARG A 474 -10.94 26.84 -9.57
CA ARG A 474 -12.33 26.98 -10.10
C ARG A 474 -13.42 26.70 -9.09
N ARG A 475 -13.09 25.94 -8.05
CA ARG A 475 -14.05 25.20 -7.23
C ARG A 475 -15.18 26.10 -6.72
N THR A 476 -16.41 25.70 -7.05
CA THR A 476 -17.66 26.31 -6.62
C THR A 476 -18.18 25.62 -5.35
N GLY A 477 -19.13 26.23 -4.64
CA GLY A 477 -19.69 25.68 -3.38
C GLY A 477 -18.71 25.64 -2.20
N TRP A 478 -17.50 26.18 -2.35
CA TRP A 478 -16.44 26.20 -1.34
C TRP A 478 -16.53 27.41 -0.41
N GLU A 479 -17.69 27.54 0.22
CA GLU A 479 -17.97 28.58 1.21
C GLU A 479 -17.59 28.12 2.62
N VAL A 480 -17.38 29.09 3.53
CA VAL A 480 -16.90 28.81 4.90
C VAL A 480 -17.77 27.77 5.65
N PRO A 481 -19.12 27.79 5.60
CA PRO A 481 -19.93 26.77 6.27
C PRO A 481 -19.72 25.36 5.69
N THR A 482 -19.69 25.23 4.37
CA THR A 482 -19.44 23.96 3.66
C THR A 482 -18.06 23.40 3.98
N VAL A 483 -17.05 24.27 3.93
CA VAL A 483 -15.66 23.90 4.25
C VAL A 483 -15.52 23.53 5.72
N ARG A 484 -16.19 24.25 6.65
CA ARG A 484 -16.17 23.93 8.09
C ARG A 484 -16.82 22.57 8.40
N ALA A 485 -17.88 22.22 7.68
CA ALA A 485 -18.59 20.95 7.87
C ALA A 485 -17.82 19.74 7.31
N ALA A 486 -17.08 19.91 6.21
CA ALA A 486 -16.40 18.81 5.52
C ALA A 486 -14.89 18.70 5.82
N ALA A 487 -14.19 19.81 6.04
CA ALA A 487 -12.74 19.80 6.12
C ALA A 487 -12.20 19.38 7.50
N VAL A 488 -11.08 18.66 7.47
CA VAL A 488 -10.36 18.18 8.64
C VAL A 488 -8.97 18.79 8.64
N TRP A 489 -8.55 19.37 9.77
CA TRP A 489 -7.17 19.79 9.98
C TRP A 489 -6.32 18.58 10.34
N LEU A 490 -5.15 18.43 9.70
CA LEU A 490 -4.24 17.29 9.92
C LEU A 490 -3.00 17.65 10.74
N ARG A 491 -2.31 18.72 10.33
CA ARG A 491 -1.08 19.24 10.96
C ARG A 491 -0.73 20.64 10.44
N SER A 492 0.15 21.34 11.17
CA SER A 492 0.95 22.44 10.62
C SER A 492 2.30 21.88 10.16
N GLU A 493 2.84 22.39 9.05
CA GLU A 493 4.05 21.86 8.43
C GLU A 493 4.89 22.98 7.81
N THR A 494 6.22 22.94 7.98
CA THR A 494 7.13 23.88 7.30
C THR A 494 7.73 23.22 6.06
N LEU A 495 7.25 23.61 4.88
CA LEU A 495 7.75 23.13 3.60
C LEU A 495 8.58 24.23 2.91
N ARG A 496 9.86 23.93 2.62
CA ARG A 496 10.81 24.88 1.99
C ARG A 496 10.84 26.25 2.70
N GLY A 497 10.90 26.24 4.04
CA GLY A 497 10.94 27.45 4.88
C GLY A 497 9.62 28.21 5.01
N ARG A 498 8.51 27.72 4.44
CA ARG A 498 7.18 28.32 4.55
C ARG A 498 6.29 27.49 5.47
N GLN A 499 5.69 28.13 6.47
CA GLN A 499 4.63 27.51 7.27
C GLN A 499 3.36 27.33 6.44
N LEU A 500 2.83 26.12 6.45
CA LEU A 500 1.63 25.67 5.74
C LEU A 500 0.68 24.99 6.73
N THR A 501 -0.60 25.02 6.42
CA THR A 501 -1.62 24.24 7.13
C THR A 501 -2.06 23.11 6.21
N VAL A 502 -2.03 21.88 6.73
CA VAL A 502 -2.42 20.68 5.99
C VAL A 502 -3.87 20.35 6.32
N PHE A 503 -4.72 20.42 5.31
CA PHE A 503 -6.13 20.06 5.39
C PHE A 503 -6.41 18.79 4.60
N GLU A 504 -7.39 18.03 5.05
CA GLU A 504 -8.04 16.96 4.31
C GLU A 504 -9.47 17.39 4.01
N VAL A 505 -9.97 17.10 2.81
CA VAL A 505 -11.37 17.33 2.46
C VAL A 505 -11.91 16.07 1.80
N PRO A 506 -12.64 15.21 2.55
CA PRO A 506 -13.28 14.03 2.00
C PRO A 506 -14.30 14.41 0.92
N LYS A 507 -14.32 13.66 -0.18
CA LYS A 507 -15.39 13.73 -1.18
C LYS A 507 -16.65 13.02 -0.67
N PRO A 508 -17.83 13.24 -1.27
CA PRO A 508 -19.06 12.50 -0.91
C PRO A 508 -18.91 10.97 -0.98
N ALA A 509 -18.15 10.45 -1.94
CA ALA A 509 -17.83 9.03 -2.06
C ALA A 509 -16.89 8.49 -0.95
N GLU A 510 -16.34 9.38 -0.12
CA GLU A 510 -15.43 9.09 1.00
C GLU A 510 -16.08 9.37 2.37
N ALA A 511 -17.41 9.57 2.43
CA ALA A 511 -18.13 9.91 3.66
C ALA A 511 -17.97 8.88 4.80
N GLY A 512 -17.62 7.62 4.48
CA GLY A 512 -17.28 6.57 5.46
C GLY A 512 -15.80 6.50 5.85
N ALA A 513 -14.93 7.34 5.30
CA ALA A 513 -13.51 7.35 5.64
C ALA A 513 -13.30 7.98 7.04
N PRO A 514 -12.45 7.40 7.90
CA PRO A 514 -12.09 8.04 9.17
C PRO A 514 -11.33 9.34 8.92
N PRO A 515 -11.39 10.35 9.81
CA PRO A 515 -10.59 11.56 9.70
C PRO A 515 -9.09 11.27 9.54
N GLY A 516 -8.41 11.92 8.59
CA GLY A 516 -7.03 11.59 8.19
C GLY A 516 -6.91 10.43 7.19
N GLY A 517 -8.05 9.86 6.80
CA GLY A 517 -8.21 8.67 5.97
C GLY A 517 -8.63 8.94 4.53
N ALA A 518 -9.16 10.13 4.21
CA ALA A 518 -9.54 10.46 2.84
C ALA A 518 -8.32 10.61 1.92
N ARG A 519 -8.56 10.56 0.61
CA ARG A 519 -7.51 10.46 -0.38
C ARG A 519 -6.79 11.78 -0.63
N LEU A 520 -7.46 12.93 -0.56
CA LEU A 520 -6.88 14.22 -0.94
C LEU A 520 -6.54 15.13 0.24
N ARG A 521 -5.31 15.63 0.23
CA ARG A 521 -4.77 16.58 1.21
C ARG A 521 -4.22 17.83 0.53
N TYR A 522 -4.38 18.96 1.20
CA TYR A 522 -4.15 20.31 0.69
C TYR A 522 -3.23 21.06 1.64
N TRP A 523 -2.04 21.45 1.17
CA TRP A 523 -1.14 22.33 1.91
C TRP A 523 -1.44 23.76 1.49
N ILE A 524 -1.99 24.52 2.41
CA ILE A 524 -2.45 25.88 2.18
C ILE A 524 -1.55 26.87 2.91
N ASP A 525 -1.12 27.92 2.21
CA ASP A 525 -0.35 29.01 2.81
C ASP A 525 -1.22 29.93 3.68
N SER A 526 -0.59 30.82 4.45
CA SER A 526 -1.30 31.77 5.33
C SER A 526 -2.34 32.65 4.61
N ASN A 527 -2.15 32.89 3.32
CA ASN A 527 -3.03 33.72 2.48
C ASN A 527 -4.21 32.92 1.90
N GLY A 528 -4.24 31.59 2.13
CA GLY A 528 -5.28 30.69 1.64
C GLY A 528 -4.97 30.02 0.31
N GLY A 529 -3.75 30.15 -0.24
CA GLY A 529 -3.43 29.59 -1.56
C GLY A 529 -2.64 28.27 -1.53
N LEU A 530 -2.86 27.43 -2.53
CA LEU A 530 -2.33 26.08 -2.63
C LEU A 530 -0.81 26.02 -2.83
N ARG A 531 -0.14 25.08 -2.14
CA ARG A 531 1.32 24.85 -2.21
C ARG A 531 1.71 23.41 -2.49
N ARG A 532 0.89 22.45 -2.07
CA ARG A 532 1.01 21.03 -2.42
C ARG A 532 -0.40 20.42 -2.42
N LEU A 533 -0.68 19.57 -3.39
CA LEU A 533 -1.69 18.54 -3.28
C LEU A 533 -0.99 17.21 -3.01
N GLU A 534 -1.56 16.41 -2.14
CA GLU A 534 -1.16 15.02 -1.96
C GLU A 534 -2.38 14.13 -2.15
N LEU A 535 -2.20 13.04 -2.90
CA LEU A 535 -3.22 12.03 -3.17
C LEU A 535 -2.75 10.67 -2.63
N ARG A 536 -3.52 10.06 -1.74
CA ARG A 536 -3.37 8.64 -1.41
C ARG A 536 -3.75 7.82 -2.64
N THR A 537 -2.77 7.13 -3.21
CA THR A 537 -2.94 6.26 -4.38
C THR A 537 -3.80 5.04 -4.02
N ARG A 538 -4.31 4.32 -5.03
CA ARG A 538 -5.00 3.04 -4.83
C ARG A 538 -4.14 1.98 -4.14
N THR A 539 -2.81 2.15 -4.18
CA THR A 539 -1.83 1.27 -3.52
C THR A 539 -1.50 1.70 -2.08
N GLY A 540 -2.03 2.82 -1.59
CA GLY A 540 -1.77 3.33 -0.23
C GLY A 540 -0.50 4.19 -0.09
N ALA A 541 0.27 4.36 -1.17
CA ALA A 541 1.32 5.36 -1.26
C ALA A 541 0.72 6.77 -1.40
N PHE A 542 1.57 7.80 -1.41
CA PHE A 542 1.13 9.19 -1.58
C PHE A 542 1.82 9.83 -2.79
N ALA A 543 1.02 10.19 -3.78
CA ALA A 543 1.42 11.03 -4.90
C ALA A 543 1.38 12.50 -4.48
N GLN A 544 2.34 13.31 -4.94
CA GLN A 544 2.49 14.71 -4.57
C GLN A 544 2.60 15.59 -5.81
N LEU A 545 1.84 16.69 -5.82
CA LEU A 545 1.95 17.77 -6.80
C LEU A 545 2.27 19.06 -6.04
N ASP A 546 3.53 19.46 -6.10
CA ASP A 546 4.04 20.72 -5.53
C ASP A 546 3.69 21.89 -6.47
N VAL A 547 3.28 23.00 -5.87
CA VAL A 547 2.78 24.20 -6.56
C VAL A 547 3.64 25.41 -6.21
N ALA A 548 4.32 25.97 -7.21
CA ALA A 548 5.07 27.21 -7.13
C ALA A 548 4.41 28.29 -8.03
N PRO A 549 3.52 29.15 -7.49
CA PRO A 549 2.86 30.18 -8.29
C PRO A 549 3.85 31.12 -8.96
N GLY A 550 3.52 31.54 -10.18
CA GLY A 550 4.38 32.39 -10.98
C GLY A 550 3.84 32.59 -12.40
N PRO A 551 4.59 33.30 -13.25
CA PRO A 551 4.21 33.48 -14.64
C PRO A 551 4.17 32.14 -15.37
N VAL A 552 3.09 31.90 -16.10
CA VAL A 552 2.87 30.74 -16.96
C VAL A 552 2.90 31.20 -18.41
N PRO A 553 3.66 30.56 -19.31
CA PRO A 553 3.66 30.87 -20.73
C PRO A 553 2.29 30.57 -21.36
N TRP A 554 2.05 31.00 -22.59
CA TRP A 554 0.87 30.53 -23.32
C TRP A 554 0.95 29.01 -23.48
N LEU A 555 0.06 28.29 -22.80
CA LEU A 555 0.02 26.83 -22.89
C LEU A 555 -0.63 26.43 -24.21
N PRO A 556 -0.02 25.48 -24.95
CA PRO A 556 -0.48 25.13 -26.28
C PRO A 556 -1.88 24.50 -26.26
N ALA A 557 -2.61 24.67 -27.35
CA ALA A 557 -3.70 23.77 -27.69
C ALA A 557 -3.09 22.46 -28.23
N VAL A 558 -3.67 21.33 -27.86
CA VAL A 558 -3.47 20.07 -28.57
C VAL A 558 -4.59 19.98 -29.62
N PRO A 559 -4.30 19.50 -30.85
CA PRO A 559 -5.32 19.33 -31.90
C PRO A 559 -6.49 18.42 -31.51
#